data_AF-A0A259CN15-F1
#
_entry.id   AF-A0A259CN15-F1
#
_cell.length_a   1.000
_cell.length_b   1.000
_cell.length_c   1.000
_cell.angle_alpha   90.00
_cell.angle_beta   90.00
_cell.angle_gamma   90.00
#
_symmetry.space_group_name_H-M   'P 1'
#
loop_
_entity.id
_entity.type
_entity.pdbx_description
1 polymer ?
#
loop_
_entity_poly.entity_id
_entity_poly.type
_entity_poly.pdbx_seq_one_letter_code
_entity_poly.pdbx_strand_id
1 'polypeptide(L)'
;MLKELFYTGMGGALLIKEKVEEELKKLEEKGKLNADESKSFLENLKTKGENEETRLKEELKTAIKEVIEELGLATKKDIEALKP
;
A
#
# COMPACT_ATOMS: atom_id res chain seq x y z
N MET A 1 0.36 12.86 -12.62
CA MET A 1 -0.73 12.23 -11.84
C MET A 1 -0.38 10.82 -11.35
N LEU A 2 -0.52 9.73 -12.13
CA LEU A 2 -0.28 8.36 -11.60
C LEU A 2 1.14 8.13 -11.05
N LYS A 3 2.17 8.61 -11.74
CA LYS A 3 3.56 8.53 -11.25
C LYS A 3 3.75 9.27 -9.93
N GLU A 4 3.17 10.46 -9.80
CA GLU A 4 3.27 11.27 -8.58
C GLU A 4 2.54 10.61 -7.41
N LEU A 5 1.36 10.02 -7.65
CA LEU A 5 0.63 9.26 -6.64
C LEU A 5 1.46 8.07 -6.15
N PHE A 6 2.10 7.35 -7.06
CA PHE A 6 2.98 6.23 -6.73
C PHE A 6 4.19 6.68 -5.88
N TYR A 7 4.91 7.71 -6.31
CA TYR A 7 6.05 8.24 -5.53
C TYR A 7 5.61 8.78 -4.17
N THR A 8 4.48 9.48 -4.10
CA THR A 8 3.94 10.01 -2.84
C THR A 8 3.52 8.89 -1.89
N GLY A 9 2.88 7.83 -2.40
CA GLY A 9 2.51 6.66 -1.62
C GLY A 9 3.74 5.94 -1.06
N MET A 10 4.78 5.73 -1.87
CA MET A 10 6.03 5.13 -1.41
C MET A 10 6.76 6.00 -0.39
N GLY A 11 6.87 7.30 -0.65
CA GLY A 11 7.50 8.25 0.28
C GLY A 11 6.77 8.32 1.62
N GLY A 12 5.43 8.38 1.59
CA GLY A 12 4.60 8.36 2.79
C GLY A 12 4.75 7.06 3.59
N ALA A 13 4.80 5.90 2.92
CA ALA A 13 5.01 4.62 3.58
C ALA A 13 6.38 4.52 4.26
N LEU A 14 7.44 5.04 3.62
CA LEU A 14 8.78 5.11 4.21
C LEU A 14 8.79 5.97 5.48
N LEU A 15 8.20 7.17 5.44
CA LEU A 15 8.11 8.05 6.61
C LEU A 15 7.33 7.40 7.76
N ILE A 16 6.25 6.69 7.47
CA ILE A 16 5.49 5.95 8.48
C ILE A 16 6.37 4.88 9.12
N LYS A 17 7.09 4.10 8.31
CA LYS A 17 8.00 3.06 8.80
C LYS A 17 9.06 3.65 9.74
N GLU A 18 9.74 4.71 9.31
CA GLU A 18 10.76 5.40 10.13
C GLU A 18 10.19 5.87 11.47
N LYS A 19 8.99 6.46 11.46
CA LYS A 19 8.35 6.98 12.67
C LYS A 19 7.94 5.86 13.65
N VAL A 20 7.49 4.71 13.14
CA VAL A 20 7.17 3.54 13.95
C VAL A 20 8.44 2.96 14.59
N GLU A 21 9.51 2.80 13.80
CA GLU A 21 10.80 2.31 14.32
C GLU A 21 11.37 3.25 15.39
N GLU A 22 11.26 4.57 15.20
CA GLU A 22 11.71 5.57 16.18
C GLU A 22 10.93 5.49 17.50
N GLU A 23 9.60 5.36 17.44
CA GLU A 23 8.77 5.24 18.65
C GLU A 23 9.03 3.92 19.40
N LEU A 24 9.19 2.80 18.69
CA LEU A 24 9.56 1.53 19.31
C LEU A 24 10.91 1.64 20.02
N LYS A 25 11.91 2.25 19.39
CA LYS A 25 13.21 2.50 20.00
C LYS A 25 13.11 3.36 21.27
N LYS A 26 12.28 4.42 21.26
CA LYS A 26 12.03 5.23 22.46
C LYS A 26 11.39 4.44 23.58
N LEU A 27 10.54 3.46 23.27
CA LEU A 27 9.90 2.59 24.26
C LEU A 27 10.91 1.58 24.84
N GLU A 28 11.82 1.06 24.01
CA GLU A 28 12.95 0.23 24.46
C GLU A 28 13.89 0.99 25.39
N GLU A 29 14.31 2.20 24.99
CA GLU A 29 15.20 3.06 25.80
C GLU A 29 14.58 3.43 27.16
N LYS A 30 13.24 3.55 27.21
CA LYS A 30 12.49 3.80 28.45
C LYS A 30 12.24 2.52 29.26
N GLY A 31 12.71 1.36 28.81
CA GLY A 31 12.49 0.06 29.45
C GLY A 31 11.03 -0.40 29.45
N LYS A 32 10.17 0.19 28.60
CA LYS A 32 8.75 -0.15 28.49
C LYS A 32 8.48 -1.31 27.54
N LEU A 33 9.45 -1.63 26.70
CA LEU A 33 9.44 -2.72 25.75
C LEU A 33 10.83 -3.35 25.72
N ASN A 34 10.91 -4.65 25.48
CA ASN A 34 12.16 -5.31 25.14
C ASN A 34 12.31 -5.48 23.61
N ALA A 35 13.51 -5.85 23.17
CA ALA A 35 13.83 -5.99 21.75
C ALA A 35 13.01 -7.07 21.03
N ASP A 36 12.59 -8.13 21.73
CA ASP A 36 11.76 -9.19 21.14
C ASP A 36 10.32 -8.71 20.92
N GLU A 37 9.77 -7.93 21.85
CA GLU A 37 8.45 -7.30 21.72
C GLU A 37 8.42 -6.29 20.55
N SER A 38 9.46 -5.47 20.38
CA SER A 38 9.54 -4.54 19.25
C SER A 38 9.62 -5.25 17.91
N LYS A 39 10.44 -6.31 17.82
CA LYS A 39 10.52 -7.14 16.61
C LYS A 39 9.19 -7.81 16.30
N SER A 40 8.52 -8.37 17.31
CA SER A 40 7.20 -8.98 17.15
C SER A 40 6.17 -7.96 16.68
N PHE A 41 6.20 -6.73 17.18
CA PHE A 41 5.32 -5.66 16.71
C PHE A 41 5.54 -5.33 15.22
N LEU A 42 6.80 -5.18 14.80
CA LEU A 42 7.13 -4.91 13.39
C LEU A 42 6.74 -6.07 12.47
N GLU A 43 6.99 -7.31 12.89
CA GLU A 43 6.57 -8.52 12.16
C GLU A 43 5.06 -8.57 12.00
N ASN A 44 4.30 -8.37 13.09
CA ASN A 44 2.84 -8.34 13.05
C ASN A 44 2.31 -7.24 12.13
N LEU A 45 2.92 -6.05 12.18
CA LEU A 45 2.55 -4.94 11.29
C LEU A 45 2.80 -5.30 9.82
N LYS A 46 3.95 -5.92 9.52
CA LYS A 46 4.30 -6.38 8.18
C LYS A 46 3.31 -7.44 7.67
N THR A 47 3.06 -8.49 8.44
CA THR A 47 2.12 -9.56 8.07
C THR A 47 0.71 -9.01 7.85
N LYS A 48 0.26 -8.09 8.69
CA LYS A 48 -1.05 -7.44 8.51
C LYS A 48 -1.08 -6.61 7.22
N GLY A 49 0.01 -5.91 6.92
CA GLY A 49 0.17 -5.17 5.67
C GLY A 49 0.11 -6.06 4.43
N GLU A 50 0.81 -7.19 4.44
CA GLU A 50 0.82 -8.18 3.35
C GLU A 50 -0.58 -8.77 3.10
N ASN A 51 -1.32 -9.06 4.17
CA ASN A 51 -2.71 -9.54 4.07
C ASN A 51 -3.63 -8.48 3.45
N GLU A 52 -3.50 -7.22 3.86
CA GLU A 52 -4.34 -6.13 3.34
C GLU A 52 -3.96 -5.74 1.90
N GLU A 53 -2.70 -5.94 1.49
CA GLU A 53 -2.20 -5.62 0.13
C GLU A 53 -3.05 -6.29 -0.96
N THR A 54 -3.44 -7.55 -0.78
CA THR A 54 -4.23 -8.30 -1.77
C THR A 54 -5.60 -7.66 -1.96
N ARG A 55 -6.25 -7.28 -0.87
CA ARG A 55 -7.55 -6.59 -0.89
C ARG A 55 -7.42 -5.21 -1.53
N LEU A 56 -6.40 -4.45 -1.14
CA LEU A 56 -6.11 -3.12 -1.66
C LEU A 56 -5.87 -3.14 -3.18
N LYS A 57 -5.18 -4.16 -3.70
CA LYS A 57 -4.98 -4.35 -5.14
C LYS A 57 -6.29 -4.55 -5.89
N GLU A 58 -7.21 -5.36 -5.37
CA GLU A 58 -8.52 -5.59 -5.99
C GLU A 58 -9.41 -4.34 -5.93
N GLU A 59 -9.43 -3.63 -4.80
CA GLU A 59 -10.14 -2.36 -4.67
C GLU A 59 -9.59 -1.31 -5.64
N LEU A 60 -8.26 -1.17 -5.74
CA LEU A 60 -7.61 -0.26 -6.68
C LEU A 60 -7.91 -0.61 -8.14
N LYS A 61 -7.88 -1.90 -8.49
CA LYS A 61 -8.20 -2.38 -9.84
C LYS A 61 -9.65 -2.08 -10.21
N THR A 62 -10.57 -2.19 -9.25
CA THR A 62 -11.99 -1.87 -9.44
C THR A 62 -12.16 -0.37 -9.66
N ALA A 63 -11.58 0.48 -8.79
CA ALA A 63 -11.64 1.92 -8.95
C ALA A 63 -11.06 2.39 -10.30
N ILE A 64 -9.95 1.80 -10.77
CA ILE A 64 -9.39 2.12 -12.08
C ILE A 64 -10.34 1.73 -13.21
N LYS A 65 -11.02 0.58 -13.12
CA LYS A 65 -12.01 0.17 -14.13
C LYS A 65 -13.19 1.13 -14.18
N GLU A 66 -13.73 1.51 -13.03
CA GLU A 66 -14.85 2.47 -12.94
C GLU A 66 -14.47 3.80 -13.60
N VAL A 67 -13.29 4.34 -13.30
CA VAL A 67 -12.78 5.56 -13.94
C VAL A 67 -12.64 5.40 -15.46
N ILE A 68 -12.16 4.26 -15.94
CA ILE A 68 -12.05 3.97 -17.39
C ILE A 68 -13.43 3.97 -18.05
N GLU A 69 -14.43 3.35 -17.41
CA GLU A 69 -15.82 3.31 -17.88
C GLU A 69 -16.48 4.68 -17.88
N GLU A 70 -16.34 5.46 -16.80
CA GLU A 70 -16.88 6.83 -16.69
C GLU A 70 -16.29 7.77 -17.75
N LEU A 71 -15.01 7.61 -18.08
CA LEU A 71 -14.34 8.39 -19.12
C LEU A 71 -14.64 7.89 -20.53
N GLY A 72 -15.39 6.81 -20.69
CA GLY A 72 -15.74 6.23 -22.00
C GLY A 72 -14.54 5.67 -22.76
N LEU A 73 -13.50 5.24 -22.06
CA LEU A 73 -12.27 4.74 -22.69
C LEU A 73 -12.48 3.30 -23.20
N ALA A 74 -12.16 3.06 -24.46
CA ALA A 74 -12.25 1.73 -25.06
C ALA A 74 -11.24 0.75 -24.42
N THR A 75 -11.72 -0.41 -24.01
CA THR A 75 -10.88 -1.48 -23.46
C THR A 75 -10.19 -2.26 -24.59
N LYS A 76 -9.19 -3.08 -24.22
CA LYS A 76 -8.55 -3.99 -25.19
C LYS A 76 -9.55 -4.93 -25.88
N LYS A 77 -10.58 -5.38 -25.16
CA LYS A 77 -11.63 -6.24 -25.72
C LYS A 77 -12.44 -5.51 -26.77
N ASP A 78 -12.78 -4.25 -26.51
CA ASP A 78 -13.52 -3.42 -27.47
C ASP A 78 -12.71 -3.19 -28.75
N ILE A 79 -11.40 -3.00 -28.62
CA ILE A 79 -10.49 -2.86 -29.77
C ILE A 79 -10.37 -4.17 -30.56
N GLU A 80 -10.29 -5.32 -29.89
CA GLU A 80 -10.23 -6.63 -30.56
C GLU A 80 -11.54 -6.97 -31.30
N ALA A 81 -12.69 -6.59 -30.75
CA ALA A 81 -13.98 -6.76 -31.40
C ALA A 81 -14.14 -5.91 -32.68
N LEU A 82 -13.33 -4.87 -32.84
CA LEU A 82 -13.32 -3.98 -34.02
C LEU A 82 -12.28 -4.39 -35.08
N LYS A 83 -11.48 -5.43 -34.83
CA LYS A 83 -10.52 -5.91 -35.84
C LYS A 83 -11.28 -6.64 -36.97
N PRO A 84 -10.91 -6.40 -38.24
CA PRO A 84 -11.57 -6.98 -39.40
C PRO A 84 -11.38 -8.49 -39.52
#